data_AF-A0A0A3A5B3-F1
#
_entry.id   AF-A0A0A3A5B3-F1
#
_cell.length_a   1.000
_cell.length_b   1.000
_cell.length_c   1.000
_cell.angle_alpha   90.00
_cell.angle_beta   90.00
_cell.angle_gamma   90.00
#
_symmetry.space_group_name_H-M   'P 1'
#
loop_
_entity.id
_entity.type
_entity.pdbx_description
1 polymer ?
#
loop_
_entity_poly.entity_id
_entity_poly.type
_entity_poly.pdbx_seq_one_letter_code
_entity_poly.pdbx_strand_id
1 'polypeptide(L)'
;MFYLTLEDKLLISQPKQIGTHSTQHPHLAVIFEDDGDSGYFYAIDIQQKEKIVDSLHIYNVAAVEQKQIERKLQICWSEDGYFALLLINDYPHAAFDFKQLIAYNHNQFPQPDITSLWSHKLITEDLIKQWLSDPQSGCTRQ
;
A
#
# COMPACT_ATOMS: atom_id res chain seq x y z
N MET A 1 -9.66 13.20 1.55
CA MET A 1 -10.50 12.18 0.91
C MET A 1 -9.63 11.12 0.24
N PHE A 2 -10.05 9.86 0.24
CA PHE A 2 -9.42 8.78 -0.53
C PHE A 2 -10.39 8.21 -1.57
N TYR A 3 -9.89 7.96 -2.78
CA TYR A 3 -10.67 7.37 -3.87
C TYR A 3 -10.18 5.96 -4.18
N LEU A 4 -11.12 5.05 -4.45
CA LEU A 4 -10.81 3.72 -4.90
C LEU A 4 -10.30 3.76 -6.34
N THR A 5 -9.03 3.39 -6.52
CA THR A 5 -8.41 3.35 -7.85
C THR A 5 -8.26 1.92 -8.37
N LEU A 6 -8.22 0.95 -7.47
CA LEU A 6 -8.11 -0.46 -7.80
C LEU A 6 -8.84 -1.30 -6.76
N GLU A 7 -9.64 -2.24 -7.23
CA GLU A 7 -10.21 -3.31 -6.42
C GLU A 7 -10.04 -4.62 -7.17
N ASP A 8 -9.54 -5.63 -6.47
CA ASP A 8 -9.37 -6.96 -7.03
C ASP A 8 -9.47 -8.00 -5.91
N LYS A 9 -9.52 -9.27 -6.30
CA LYS A 9 -9.48 -10.41 -5.39
C LYS A 9 -8.04 -10.88 -5.21
N LEU A 10 -7.69 -11.24 -3.99
CA LEU A 10 -6.38 -11.76 -3.60
C LEU A 10 -6.54 -13.17 -3.04
N LEU A 11 -5.94 -14.14 -3.71
CA LEU A 11 -5.67 -15.47 -3.15
C LEU A 11 -4.20 -15.50 -2.74
N ILE A 12 -3.97 -15.80 -1.46
CA ILE A 12 -2.63 -15.80 -0.87
C ILE A 12 -1.83 -16.96 -1.46
N SER A 13 -0.54 -16.72 -1.70
CA SER A 13 0.42 -17.64 -2.32
C SER A 13 0.18 -17.93 -3.80
N GLN A 14 -0.66 -17.13 -4.46
CA GLN A 14 -0.78 -17.16 -5.91
C GLN A 14 -0.06 -15.94 -6.48
N PRO A 15 1.03 -16.13 -7.25
CA PRO A 15 1.78 -15.01 -7.79
C PRO A 15 0.89 -13.99 -8.47
N LYS A 16 0.92 -12.75 -7.96
CA LYS A 16 0.06 -11.67 -8.42
C LYS A 16 0.82 -10.35 -8.27
N GLN A 17 0.85 -9.58 -9.34
CA GLN A 17 1.38 -8.22 -9.32
C GLN A 17 0.31 -7.29 -9.88
N ILE A 18 -0.07 -6.28 -9.10
CA ILE A 18 -1.13 -5.34 -9.48
C ILE A 18 -0.89 -3.98 -8.83
N GLY A 19 -1.20 -2.90 -9.55
CA GLY A 19 -0.92 -1.55 -9.07
C GLY A 19 -1.64 -0.48 -9.85
N THR A 20 -1.49 0.75 -9.40
CA THR A 20 -2.08 1.93 -10.04
C THR A 20 -1.17 3.14 -9.89
N HIS A 21 -1.27 4.04 -10.86
CA HIS A 21 -0.67 5.37 -10.77
C HIS A 21 -1.48 6.26 -9.84
N SER A 22 -0.83 7.30 -9.31
CA SER A 22 -1.51 8.43 -8.70
C SER A 22 -2.43 9.11 -9.71
N THR A 23 -3.61 9.53 -9.24
CA THR A 23 -4.61 10.21 -10.07
C THR A 23 -4.21 11.62 -10.47
N GLN A 24 -3.34 12.28 -9.69
CA GLN A 24 -2.86 13.65 -9.93
C GLN A 24 -1.41 13.70 -10.41
N HIS A 25 -0.61 12.67 -10.11
CA HIS A 25 0.82 12.65 -10.35
C HIS A 25 1.23 11.39 -11.12
N PRO A 26 1.14 11.38 -12.46
CA PRO A 26 1.37 10.17 -13.27
C PRO A 26 2.75 9.51 -13.08
N HIS A 27 3.72 10.26 -12.56
CA HIS A 27 5.04 9.74 -12.25
C HIS A 27 5.09 8.88 -10.98
N LEU A 28 4.13 9.06 -10.07
CA LEU A 28 3.99 8.28 -8.86
C LEU A 28 3.07 7.09 -9.11
N ALA A 29 3.45 5.94 -8.58
CA ALA A 29 2.65 4.74 -8.61
C ALA A 29 2.89 3.88 -7.37
N VAL A 30 2.00 2.92 -7.16
CA VAL A 30 2.19 1.86 -6.18
C VAL A 30 1.86 0.51 -6.79
N ILE A 31 2.59 -0.51 -6.37
CA ILE A 31 2.38 -1.89 -6.82
C ILE A 31 2.33 -2.80 -5.61
N PHE A 32 1.28 -3.61 -5.52
CA PHE A 32 1.22 -4.77 -4.67
C PHE A 32 1.72 -6.01 -5.42
N GLU A 33 2.48 -6.84 -4.72
CA GLU A 33 2.97 -8.13 -5.21
C GLU A 33 2.77 -9.21 -4.15
N ASP A 34 2.18 -10.34 -4.54
CA ASP A 34 2.34 -11.64 -3.88
C ASP A 34 3.30 -12.43 -4.78
N ASP A 35 4.46 -12.82 -4.28
CA ASP A 35 5.47 -13.57 -5.05
C ASP A 35 5.32 -15.10 -4.91
N GLY A 36 4.32 -15.55 -4.15
CA GLY A 36 4.10 -16.96 -3.79
C GLY A 36 4.54 -17.30 -2.37
N ASP A 37 5.46 -16.53 -1.78
CA ASP A 37 6.05 -16.75 -0.44
C ASP A 37 5.81 -15.57 0.51
N SER A 38 5.79 -14.35 -0.01
CA SER A 38 5.61 -13.10 0.72
C SER A 38 4.79 -12.09 -0.09
N GLY A 39 4.06 -11.23 0.62
CA GLY A 39 3.38 -10.08 0.06
C GLY A 39 4.17 -8.79 0.31
N TYR A 40 4.40 -8.01 -0.73
CA TYR A 40 5.05 -6.70 -0.67
C TYR A 40 4.21 -5.60 -1.31
N PHE A 41 4.47 -4.37 -0.88
CA PHE A 41 3.90 -3.17 -1.46
C PHE A 41 5.01 -2.17 -1.75
N TYR A 42 5.09 -1.73 -3.01
CA TYR A 42 6.17 -0.90 -3.52
C TYR A 42 5.68 0.51 -3.83
N ALA A 43 6.45 1.51 -3.42
CA ALA A 43 6.31 2.88 -3.88
C ALA A 43 7.19 3.11 -5.10
N ILE A 44 6.63 3.74 -6.13
CA ILE A 44 7.29 3.99 -7.39
C ILE A 44 7.29 5.49 -7.71
N ASP A 45 8.45 5.99 -8.14
CA ASP A 45 8.59 7.27 -8.81
C ASP A 45 9.42 7.08 -10.09
N ILE A 46 8.77 7.19 -11.25
CA ILE A 46 9.42 6.95 -12.55
C ILE A 46 10.38 8.06 -12.96
N GLN A 47 10.37 9.21 -12.26
CA GLN A 47 11.35 10.27 -12.50
C GLN A 47 12.70 9.98 -11.84
N GLN A 48 12.72 9.08 -10.86
CA GLN A 48 13.94 8.68 -10.18
C GLN A 48 14.74 7.67 -11.02
N LYS A 49 16.06 7.68 -10.82
CA LYS A 49 16.96 6.72 -11.49
C LYS A 49 16.59 5.28 -11.13
N GLU A 50 16.33 5.04 -9.84
CA GLU A 50 15.76 3.81 -9.34
C GLU A 50 14.27 4.04 -9.14
N LYS A 51 13.45 3.32 -9.92
CA LYS A 51 12.01 3.59 -10.00
C LYS A 51 11.29 3.20 -8.71
N ILE A 52 11.72 2.11 -8.07
CA ILE A 52 11.20 1.72 -6.76
C ILE A 52 11.92 2.59 -5.74
N VAL A 53 11.17 3.49 -5.12
CA VAL A 53 11.71 4.44 -4.13
C VAL A 53 11.57 3.95 -2.70
N ASP A 54 10.63 3.03 -2.46
CA ASP A 54 10.47 2.35 -1.17
C ASP A 54 9.68 1.04 -1.29
N SER A 55 9.74 0.19 -0.28
CA SER A 55 9.04 -1.09 -0.20
C SER A 55 8.62 -1.42 1.23
N LEU A 56 7.47 -2.07 1.36
CA LEU A 56 6.91 -2.51 2.63
C LEU A 56 6.51 -3.98 2.56
N HIS A 57 6.94 -4.76 3.54
CA HIS A 57 6.45 -6.13 3.74
C HIS A 57 5.02 -6.09 4.30
N ILE A 58 4.14 -6.92 3.74
CA ILE A 58 2.74 -7.02 4.12
C ILE A 58 2.46 -8.29 4.91
N TYR A 59 2.88 -9.45 4.38
CA TYR A 59 2.72 -10.73 5.06
C TYR A 59 3.74 -11.74 4.56
N ASN A 60 4.02 -12.75 5.39
CA ASN A 60 4.64 -14.00 4.94
C ASN A 60 3.54 -15.02 4.75
N VAL A 61 3.51 -15.67 3.60
CA VAL A 61 2.52 -16.72 3.28
C VAL A 61 2.50 -17.77 4.38
N ALA A 62 3.65 -18.18 4.91
CA ALA A 62 3.75 -19.15 6.01
C ALA A 62 2.96 -18.75 7.28
N ALA A 63 2.79 -17.45 7.55
CA ALA A 63 2.09 -16.91 8.71
C ALA A 63 0.60 -16.61 8.46
N VAL A 64 0.12 -16.81 7.23
CA VAL A 64 -1.27 -16.53 6.87
C VAL A 64 -2.11 -17.80 6.99
N GLU A 65 -3.14 -17.76 7.83
CA GLU A 65 -4.14 -18.83 7.91
C GLU A 65 -5.15 -18.73 6.76
N GLN A 66 -5.78 -19.87 6.43
CA GLN A 66 -6.90 -19.93 5.47
C GLN A 66 -6.55 -19.25 4.12
N LYS A 67 -5.38 -19.60 3.57
CA LYS A 67 -4.82 -19.02 2.33
C LYS A 67 -5.73 -19.21 1.12
N GLN A 68 -6.53 -20.28 1.14
CA GLN A 68 -7.52 -20.63 0.13
C GLN A 68 -8.75 -19.69 0.11
N ILE A 69 -8.93 -18.83 1.12
CA ILE A 69 -10.02 -17.86 1.16
C ILE A 69 -9.62 -16.61 0.39
N GLU A 70 -10.44 -16.25 -0.59
CA GLU A 70 -10.33 -14.99 -1.33
C GLU A 70 -10.46 -13.80 -0.38
N ARG A 71 -9.51 -12.88 -0.48
CA ARG A 71 -9.51 -11.60 0.22
C ARG A 71 -9.80 -10.49 -0.77
N LYS A 72 -10.42 -9.41 -0.31
CA LYS A 72 -10.59 -8.19 -1.12
C LYS A 72 -9.33 -7.35 -0.99
N LEU A 73 -8.66 -7.05 -2.10
CA LEU A 73 -7.54 -6.14 -2.18
C LEU A 73 -8.00 -4.82 -2.79
N GLN A 74 -7.65 -3.71 -2.15
CA GLN A 74 -7.97 -2.38 -2.65
C GLN A 74 -6.75 -1.46 -2.56
N ILE A 75 -6.57 -0.63 -3.58
CA ILE A 75 -5.60 0.47 -3.57
C ILE A 75 -6.35 1.76 -3.76
N CYS A 76 -6.06 2.70 -2.86
CA CYS A 76 -6.74 3.98 -2.80
C CYS A 76 -5.72 5.11 -2.78
N TRP A 77 -6.05 6.21 -3.45
CA TRP A 77 -5.21 7.40 -3.48
C TRP A 77 -5.94 8.57 -2.85
N SER A 78 -5.20 9.41 -2.15
CA SER A 78 -5.72 10.70 -1.69
C SER A 78 -6.09 11.56 -2.89
N GLU A 79 -7.00 12.50 -2.64
CA GLU A 79 -7.44 13.48 -3.65
C GLU A 79 -6.29 14.28 -4.26
N ASP A 80 -5.28 14.63 -3.47
CA ASP A 80 -4.08 15.32 -3.94
C ASP A 80 -3.07 14.38 -4.63
N GLY A 81 -3.31 13.06 -4.61
CA GLY A 81 -2.48 12.07 -5.29
C GLY A 81 -1.10 11.83 -4.65
N TYR A 82 -0.84 12.30 -3.44
CA TYR A 82 0.44 12.08 -2.74
C TYR A 82 0.39 11.01 -1.65
N PHE A 83 -0.78 10.44 -1.36
CA PHE A 83 -0.93 9.41 -0.35
C PHE A 83 -1.61 8.19 -0.95
N ALA A 84 -0.99 7.03 -0.83
CA ALA A 84 -1.56 5.76 -1.27
C ALA A 84 -1.80 4.84 -0.08
N LEU A 85 -2.92 4.13 -0.09
CA LEU A 85 -3.35 3.20 0.95
C LEU A 85 -3.63 1.82 0.33
N LEU A 86 -3.03 0.78 0.90
CA LEU A 86 -3.33 -0.61 0.60
C LEU A 86 -4.27 -1.17 1.67
N LEU A 87 -5.46 -1.58 1.25
CA LEU A 87 -6.40 -2.29 2.10
C LEU A 87 -6.49 -3.76 1.69
N ILE A 88 -6.53 -4.65 2.68
CA ILE A 88 -6.93 -6.04 2.51
C ILE A 88 -8.10 -6.30 3.45
N ASN A 89 -9.23 -6.73 2.89
CA ASN A 89 -10.50 -6.87 3.61
C ASN A 89 -10.89 -5.59 4.38
N ASP A 90 -10.84 -4.44 3.70
CA ASP A 90 -11.16 -3.11 4.25
C ASP A 90 -10.23 -2.64 5.38
N TYR A 91 -9.19 -3.41 5.73
CA TYR A 91 -8.24 -3.05 6.78
C TYR A 91 -6.94 -2.48 6.19
N PRO A 92 -6.38 -1.37 6.73
CA PRO A 92 -5.11 -0.82 6.27
C PRO A 92 -3.93 -1.72 6.59
N HIS A 93 -3.27 -2.20 5.55
CA HIS A 93 -2.08 -3.05 5.67
C HIS A 93 -0.79 -2.27 5.41
N ALA A 94 -0.84 -1.29 4.50
CA ALA A 94 0.28 -0.40 4.24
C ALA A 94 -0.18 0.96 3.69
N ALA A 95 0.66 1.97 3.83
CA ALA A 95 0.48 3.26 3.21
C ALA A 95 1.80 3.92 2.83
N PHE A 96 1.78 4.78 1.82
CA PHE A 96 2.89 5.64 1.44
C PHE A 96 2.43 7.10 1.39
N ASP A 97 3.13 7.97 2.11
CA ASP A 97 3.04 9.42 2.01
C ASP A 97 4.23 9.94 1.21
N PHE A 98 4.02 10.19 -0.08
CA PHE A 98 5.04 10.69 -1.00
C PHE A 98 5.44 12.14 -0.72
N LYS A 99 4.63 12.89 0.03
CA LYS A 99 4.93 14.29 0.38
C LYS A 99 5.87 14.38 1.57
N GLN A 100 5.65 13.55 2.57
CA GLN A 100 6.49 13.48 3.77
C GLN A 100 7.60 12.43 3.68
N LEU A 101 7.58 11.57 2.65
CA LEU A 101 8.47 10.42 2.48
C LEU A 101 8.39 9.50 3.69
N ILE A 102 7.16 9.10 4.03
CA ILE A 102 6.88 8.18 5.13
C ILE A 102 6.12 6.98 4.60
N ALA A 103 6.63 5.79 4.91
CA ALA A 103 5.96 4.53 4.64
C ALA A 103 5.42 3.95 5.96
N TYR A 104 4.21 3.41 5.93
CA TYR A 104 3.53 2.86 7.10
C TYR A 104 3.17 1.40 6.86
N ASN A 105 3.52 0.52 7.79
CA ASN A 105 2.99 -0.84 7.86
C ASN A 105 2.98 -1.33 9.32
N HIS A 106 2.75 -2.62 9.53
CA HIS A 106 2.61 -3.19 10.88
C HIS A 106 3.93 -3.68 11.50
N ASN A 107 5.05 -3.62 10.78
CA ASN A 107 6.32 -4.15 11.27
C ASN A 107 7.57 -3.29 10.96
N GLN A 108 7.43 -2.20 10.22
CA GLN A 108 8.50 -1.31 9.75
C GLN A 108 9.58 -2.01 8.90
N PHE A 109 9.25 -3.15 8.27
CA PHE A 109 10.16 -3.89 7.41
C PHE A 109 9.81 -3.79 5.91
N PRO A 110 10.81 -3.87 5.01
CA PRO A 110 12.25 -3.84 5.29
C PRO A 110 12.70 -2.51 5.93
N GLN A 111 13.92 -2.42 6.47
CA GLN A 111 14.44 -1.10 6.87
C GLN A 111 14.76 -0.29 5.60
N PRO A 112 14.47 1.01 5.56
CA PRO A 112 14.91 1.87 4.46
C PRO A 112 16.43 1.79 4.29
N ASP A 113 16.90 2.00 3.07
CA ASP A 113 18.34 2.20 2.84
C ASP A 113 18.82 3.40 3.68
N ILE A 114 20.05 3.32 4.19
CA ILE A 114 20.68 4.39 4.99
C ILE A 114 20.75 5.72 4.21
N THR A 115 20.82 5.62 2.88
CA THR A 115 20.83 6.77 1.97
C THR A 115 19.44 7.24 1.54
N SER A 116 18.39 6.49 1.90
CA SER A 116 17.01 6.84 1.59
C SER A 116 16.54 8.02 2.44
N LEU A 117 15.70 8.86 1.83
CA LEU A 117 14.96 9.90 2.54
C LEU A 117 13.67 9.36 3.17
N TRP A 118 13.29 8.12 2.85
CA TRP A 118 12.09 7.49 3.39
C TRP A 118 12.27 7.05 4.83
N SER A 119 11.21 7.19 5.62
CA SER A 119 11.15 6.70 7.00
C SER A 119 9.98 5.76 7.20
N HIS A 120 10.17 4.73 8.05
CA HIS A 120 9.13 3.73 8.33
C HIS A 120 8.47 3.97 9.68
N LYS A 121 7.14 3.99 9.71
CA LYS A 121 6.34 4.13 10.94
C LYS A 121 5.32 2.99 11.07
N LEU A 122 4.96 2.68 12.32
CA LEU A 122 3.88 1.73 12.58
C LEU A 122 2.53 2.35 12.27
N ILE A 123 1.64 1.56 11.68
CA ILE A 123 0.22 1.87 11.65
C ILE A 123 -0.33 1.77 13.07
N THR A 124 -1.00 2.84 13.53
CA THR A 124 -1.65 2.90 14.83
C THR A 124 -3.17 3.00 14.65
N GLU A 125 -3.93 2.69 15.70
CA GLU A 125 -5.39 2.84 15.67
C GLU A 125 -5.82 4.28 15.35
N ASP A 126 -5.07 5.27 15.81
CA ASP A 126 -5.37 6.69 15.54
C ASP A 126 -5.13 7.04 14.08
N LEU A 127 -4.10 6.48 13.44
CA LEU A 127 -3.88 6.61 12.00
C LEU A 127 -5.00 5.92 11.21
N ILE A 128 -5.41 4.72 11.62
CA ILE A 128 -6.52 4.00 10.97
C ILE A 128 -7.81 4.82 11.06
N LYS A 129 -8.12 5.35 12.25
CA LYS A 129 -9.25 6.27 12.42
C LYS A 129 -9.06 7.48 11.51
N GLN A 130 -7.91 8.14 11.51
CA GLN A 130 -7.69 9.29 10.65
C GLN A 130 -7.92 8.99 9.15
N TRP A 131 -7.51 7.81 8.66
CA TRP A 131 -7.67 7.43 7.25
C TRP A 131 -9.07 6.96 6.88
N LEU A 132 -9.80 6.32 7.81
CA LEU A 132 -11.08 5.67 7.54
C LEU A 132 -12.30 6.32 8.20
N SER A 133 -12.12 7.23 9.17
CA SER A 133 -13.21 7.77 10.01
C SER A 133 -14.07 8.83 9.34
N ASP A 134 -13.66 9.38 8.21
CA ASP A 134 -14.53 10.24 7.43
C ASP A 134 -15.46 9.32 6.58
N PRO A 135 -16.80 9.39 6.72
CA PRO A 135 -17.73 8.54 5.98
C PRO A 135 -17.63 8.70 4.46
N GLN A 136 -16.99 9.75 3.98
CA GLN A 136 -16.61 9.91 2.58
C GLN A 136 -15.20 9.36 2.26
N SER A 137 -14.34 9.18 3.26
CA SER A 137 -12.92 8.74 3.17
C SER A 137 -12.68 7.24 3.12
N GLY A 138 -13.71 6.42 3.29
CA GLY A 138 -13.66 5.07 2.71
C GLY A 138 -13.32 5.21 1.23
N CYS A 139 -12.61 4.24 0.65
CA CYS A 139 -12.23 4.31 -0.76
C CYS A 139 -13.48 4.43 -1.62
N THR A 140 -13.84 5.66 -1.97
CA THR A 140 -15.09 5.95 -2.65
C THR A 140 -14.88 5.58 -4.11
N ARG A 141 -15.77 4.74 -4.64
CA ARG A 141 -15.80 4.45 -6.08
C ARG A 141 -16.11 5.76 -6.79
N GLN A 142 -15.25 6.17 -7.72
CA GLN A 142 -15.54 7.28 -8.63
C GLN A 142 -16.78 7.00 -9.47
#